data_AF-A0A7C8LKH8-F1
#
_entry.id   AF-A0A7C8LKH8-F1
#
_cell.length_a   1.000
_cell.length_b   1.000
_cell.length_c   1.000
_cell.angle_alpha   90.00
_cell.angle_beta   90.00
_cell.angle_gamma   90.00
#
_symmetry.space_group_name_H-M   'P 1'
#
loop_
_entity.id
_entity.type
_entity.pdbx_description
1 polymer ?
#
loop_
_entity_poly.entity_id
_entity_poly.type
_entity_poly.pdbx_seq_one_letter_code
_entity_poly.pdbx_strand_id
1 'polypeptide(L)'
;MLRLAQTLPYVRLVDLLTGVGAGDGARAAVRAVVGEDLQRLFLGPQWSPRTRLEHLSELSRTAAIAPLPARERDTVTSELARLALRILWSEGLLGDVMALEAAPSQVASRLLELAASDLLPDGPAYFIIMKRARTLLQRHDVQAEVAADDALRHRLQDQLARAELRLDVVSL
;
A
#
# COMPACT_ATOMS: atom_id res chain seq x y z
N MET A 1 -21.75 -20.40 10.20
CA MET A 1 -21.58 -20.69 8.76
C MET A 1 -21.59 -19.38 7.96
N LEU A 2 -20.50 -18.61 7.96
CA LEU A 2 -20.46 -17.25 7.37
C LEU A 2 -19.18 -16.95 6.54
N ARG A 3 -18.40 -17.99 6.18
CA ARG A 3 -17.06 -17.79 5.57
C ARG A 3 -16.98 -17.90 4.03
N LEU A 4 -18.06 -18.28 3.34
CA LEU A 4 -18.02 -18.53 1.88
C LEU A 4 -18.56 -17.37 1.03
N ALA A 5 -19.49 -16.56 1.56
CA ALA A 5 -20.09 -15.47 0.77
C ALA A 5 -19.21 -14.20 0.74
N GLN A 6 -18.42 -13.95 1.79
CA GLN A 6 -17.58 -12.74 1.91
C GLN A 6 -16.26 -12.83 1.14
N THR A 7 -15.79 -14.05 0.82
CA THR A 7 -14.62 -14.30 -0.02
C THR A 7 -14.93 -14.25 -1.51
N LEU A 8 -16.21 -14.27 -1.89
CA LEU A 8 -16.65 -14.29 -3.30
C LEU A 8 -16.16 -13.07 -4.11
N PRO A 9 -16.20 -11.82 -3.59
CA PRO A 9 -15.68 -10.66 -4.32
C PRO A 9 -14.17 -10.72 -4.55
N TYR A 10 -13.42 -11.19 -3.55
CA TYR A 10 -11.96 -11.36 -3.64
C TYR A 10 -11.60 -12.45 -4.66
N VAL A 11 -12.21 -13.63 -4.55
CA VAL A 11 -11.97 -14.76 -5.48
C VAL A 11 -12.31 -14.35 -6.91
N ARG A 12 -13.46 -13.69 -7.13
CA ARG A 12 -13.84 -13.16 -8.44
C ARG A 12 -12.82 -12.18 -9.01
N LEU A 13 -12.27 -11.29 -8.17
CA LEU A 13 -11.23 -10.38 -8.62
C LEU A 13 -9.96 -11.15 -9.02
N VAL A 14 -9.53 -12.13 -8.22
CA VAL A 14 -8.36 -12.97 -8.55
C VAL A 14 -8.58 -13.72 -9.87
N ASP A 15 -9.74 -14.31 -10.08
CA ASP A 15 -10.11 -15.00 -11.32
C ASP A 15 -10.03 -14.04 -12.53
N LEU A 16 -10.56 -12.82 -12.38
CA LEU A 16 -10.47 -11.78 -13.42
C LEU A 16 -9.04 -11.34 -13.72
N LEU A 17 -8.20 -11.19 -12.68
CA LEU A 17 -6.81 -10.78 -12.83
C LEU A 17 -5.91 -11.89 -13.39
N THR A 18 -6.28 -13.15 -13.17
CA THR A 18 -5.54 -14.32 -13.67
C THR A 18 -6.06 -14.83 -15.02
N GLY A 19 -7.19 -14.30 -15.50
CA GLY A 19 -7.82 -14.72 -16.75
C GLY A 19 -8.57 -16.05 -16.64
N VAL A 20 -8.77 -16.56 -15.43
CA VAL A 20 -9.53 -17.79 -15.18
C VAL A 20 -11.03 -17.48 -15.30
N GLY A 21 -11.68 -18.01 -16.34
CA GLY A 21 -13.14 -18.02 -16.44
C GLY A 21 -13.85 -16.75 -16.93
N ALA A 22 -13.16 -15.74 -17.51
CA ALA A 22 -13.80 -14.48 -17.92
C ALA A 22 -13.67 -14.16 -19.43
N GLY A 23 -14.79 -14.07 -20.13
CA GLY A 23 -14.90 -13.54 -21.50
C GLY A 23 -14.90 -12.01 -21.60
N ASP A 24 -15.00 -11.28 -20.47
CA ASP A 24 -15.11 -9.81 -20.38
C ASP A 24 -14.04 -9.17 -19.45
N GLY A 25 -12.83 -9.70 -19.47
CA GLY A 25 -11.82 -9.58 -18.39
C GLY A 25 -11.49 -8.16 -17.87
N ALA A 26 -11.26 -7.17 -18.73
CA ALA A 26 -10.66 -5.90 -18.30
C ALA A 26 -11.63 -4.94 -17.59
N ARG A 27 -12.79 -4.65 -18.20
CA ARG A 27 -13.80 -3.76 -17.57
C ARG A 27 -14.46 -4.44 -16.37
N ALA A 28 -14.52 -5.76 -16.35
CA ALA A 28 -15.00 -6.50 -15.19
C ALA A 28 -14.02 -6.39 -14.01
N ALA A 29 -12.71 -6.51 -14.24
CA ALA A 29 -11.69 -6.33 -13.20
C ALA A 29 -11.76 -4.94 -12.55
N VAL A 30 -11.80 -3.87 -13.36
CA VAL A 30 -11.94 -2.50 -12.84
C VAL A 30 -13.22 -2.35 -12.01
N ARG A 31 -14.37 -2.83 -12.53
CA ARG A 31 -15.65 -2.79 -11.82
C ARG A 31 -15.64 -3.58 -10.51
N ALA A 32 -14.92 -4.69 -10.45
CA ALA A 32 -14.78 -5.49 -9.24
C ALA A 32 -14.01 -4.74 -8.16
N VAL A 33 -12.93 -4.02 -8.51
CA VAL A 33 -12.15 -3.24 -7.53
C VAL A 33 -12.95 -2.07 -6.95
N VAL A 34 -13.66 -1.33 -7.81
CA VAL A 34 -14.50 -0.21 -7.35
C VAL A 34 -15.82 -0.67 -6.74
N GLY A 35 -16.17 -1.94 -6.88
CA GLY A 35 -17.42 -2.53 -6.40
C GLY A 35 -17.55 -2.45 -4.88
N GLU A 36 -18.75 -2.08 -4.41
CA GLU A 36 -19.03 -1.85 -2.99
C GLU A 36 -18.73 -3.09 -2.12
N ASP A 37 -18.97 -4.29 -2.64
CA ASP A 37 -18.71 -5.53 -1.90
C ASP A 37 -17.21 -5.75 -1.61
N LEU A 38 -16.33 -5.43 -2.55
CA LEU A 38 -14.89 -5.53 -2.34
C LEU A 38 -14.42 -4.45 -1.36
N GLN A 39 -14.94 -3.23 -1.50
CA GLN A 39 -14.64 -2.15 -0.54
C GLN A 39 -15.11 -2.53 0.87
N ARG A 40 -16.30 -3.12 1.03
CA ARG A 40 -16.82 -3.59 2.33
C ARG A 40 -15.98 -4.73 2.91
N LEU A 41 -15.41 -5.60 2.07
CA LEU A 41 -14.49 -6.65 2.51
C LEU A 41 -13.19 -6.06 3.09
N PHE A 42 -12.57 -5.11 2.37
CA PHE A 42 -11.29 -4.52 2.77
C PHE A 42 -11.41 -3.37 3.77
N LEU A 43 -12.57 -2.73 3.92
CA LEU A 43 -12.78 -1.70 4.94
C LEU A 43 -13.51 -2.23 6.17
N GLY A 44 -14.04 -3.46 6.09
CA GLY A 44 -14.72 -4.10 7.20
C GLY A 44 -13.78 -4.68 8.26
N PRO A 45 -14.31 -5.01 9.45
CA PRO A 45 -13.54 -5.51 10.59
C PRO A 45 -13.21 -7.01 10.48
N GLN A 46 -13.48 -7.65 9.35
CA GLN A 46 -13.41 -9.10 9.21
C GLN A 46 -11.96 -9.62 9.25
N TRP A 47 -11.02 -8.78 8.83
CA TRP A 47 -9.59 -9.06 8.80
C TRP A 47 -8.81 -7.97 9.53
N SER A 48 -7.68 -8.34 10.14
CA SER A 48 -6.78 -7.37 10.74
C SER A 48 -6.30 -6.35 9.69
N PRO A 49 -6.00 -5.09 10.07
CA PRO A 49 -5.47 -4.08 9.14
C PRO A 49 -4.27 -4.58 8.33
N ARG A 50 -3.34 -5.26 9.01
CA ARG A 50 -2.15 -5.85 8.39
C ARG A 50 -2.52 -6.87 7.31
N THR A 51 -3.38 -7.84 7.64
CA THR A 51 -3.84 -8.87 6.69
C THR A 51 -4.52 -8.26 5.47
N ARG A 52 -5.32 -7.20 5.67
CA ARG A 52 -5.97 -6.49 4.56
C ARG A 52 -4.96 -5.81 3.64
N LEU A 53 -3.93 -5.17 4.20
CA LEU A 53 -2.85 -4.56 3.44
C LEU A 53 -2.01 -5.59 2.69
N GLU A 54 -1.68 -6.73 3.32
CA GLU A 54 -0.98 -7.86 2.68
C GLU A 54 -1.73 -8.35 1.45
N HIS A 55 -3.05 -8.57 1.58
CA HIS A 55 -3.90 -8.99 0.46
C HIS A 55 -4.00 -7.93 -0.65
N LEU A 56 -4.13 -6.64 -0.31
CA LEU A 56 -4.15 -5.57 -1.33
C LEU A 56 -2.81 -5.45 -2.06
N SER A 57 -1.70 -5.63 -1.35
CA SER A 57 -0.35 -5.62 -1.91
C SER A 57 -0.16 -6.79 -2.89
N GLU A 58 -0.61 -7.99 -2.52
CA GLU A 58 -0.60 -9.16 -3.40
C GLU A 58 -1.50 -9.00 -4.64
N LEU A 59 -2.71 -8.48 -4.46
CA LEU A 59 -3.62 -8.17 -5.57
C LEU A 59 -3.01 -7.14 -6.53
N SER A 60 -2.33 -6.12 -6.00
CA SER A 60 -1.68 -5.10 -6.82
C SER A 60 -0.55 -5.68 -7.66
N ARG A 61 0.30 -6.55 -7.08
CA ARG A 61 1.35 -7.27 -7.82
C ARG A 61 0.77 -8.16 -8.91
N THR A 62 -0.29 -8.89 -8.60
CA THR A 62 -1.00 -9.74 -9.58
C THR A 62 -1.59 -8.88 -10.70
N ALA A 63 -2.20 -7.74 -10.36
CA ALA A 63 -2.77 -6.82 -11.34
C ALA A 63 -1.72 -6.19 -12.27
N ALA A 64 -0.51 -5.92 -11.77
CA ALA A 64 0.58 -5.34 -12.55
C ALA A 64 1.05 -6.25 -13.70
N ILE A 65 0.97 -7.57 -13.52
CA ILE A 65 1.34 -8.57 -14.54
C ILE A 65 0.14 -9.26 -15.20
N ALA A 66 -1.08 -8.83 -14.87
CA ALA A 66 -2.29 -9.43 -15.38
C ALA A 66 -2.38 -9.32 -16.92
N PRO A 67 -3.05 -10.26 -17.61
CA PRO A 67 -3.30 -10.21 -19.05
C PRO A 67 -4.40 -9.18 -19.40
N LEU A 68 -4.30 -7.98 -18.84
CA LEU A 68 -5.16 -6.83 -19.09
C LEU A 68 -4.39 -5.80 -19.93
N PRO A 69 -5.08 -4.93 -20.70
CA PRO A 69 -4.40 -3.82 -21.35
C PRO A 69 -3.79 -2.86 -20.30
N ALA A 70 -2.70 -2.18 -20.67
CA ALA A 70 -1.86 -1.43 -19.73
C ALA A 70 -2.67 -0.38 -18.93
N ARG A 71 -3.55 0.37 -19.60
CA ARG A 71 -4.37 1.40 -18.97
C ARG A 71 -5.30 0.83 -17.89
N GLU A 72 -5.84 -0.35 -18.11
CA GLU A 72 -6.71 -1.05 -17.17
C GLU A 72 -5.91 -1.62 -16.01
N ARG A 73 -4.70 -2.14 -16.25
CA ARG A 73 -3.77 -2.50 -15.15
C ARG A 73 -3.50 -1.30 -14.25
N ASP A 74 -3.13 -0.15 -14.83
CA ASP A 74 -2.85 1.08 -14.08
C ASP A 74 -4.05 1.55 -13.28
N THR A 75 -5.25 1.38 -13.83
CA THR A 75 -6.51 1.74 -13.15
C THR A 75 -6.76 0.81 -11.95
N VAL A 76 -6.63 -0.50 -12.15
CA VAL A 76 -6.81 -1.50 -11.10
C VAL A 76 -5.80 -1.30 -9.96
N THR A 77 -4.51 -1.17 -10.29
CA THR A 77 -3.45 -0.96 -9.29
C THR A 77 -3.65 0.35 -8.53
N SER A 78 -4.06 1.43 -9.22
CA SER A 78 -4.37 2.71 -8.59
C SER A 78 -5.53 2.62 -7.60
N GLU A 79 -6.61 1.91 -7.94
CA GLU A 79 -7.77 1.77 -7.05
C GLU A 79 -7.46 0.86 -5.84
N LEU A 80 -6.68 -0.22 -6.02
CA LEU A 80 -6.18 -1.04 -4.91
C LEU A 80 -5.28 -0.21 -3.97
N ALA A 81 -4.43 0.66 -4.51
CA ALA A 81 -3.61 1.56 -3.71
C ALA A 81 -4.45 2.60 -2.94
N ARG A 82 -5.53 3.12 -3.54
CA ARG A 82 -6.47 4.02 -2.82
C ARG A 82 -7.17 3.31 -1.68
N LEU A 83 -7.55 2.04 -1.84
CA LEU A 83 -8.10 1.24 -0.74
C LEU A 83 -7.10 1.03 0.39
N ALA A 84 -5.82 0.77 0.07
CA ALA A 84 -4.78 0.65 1.08
C ALA A 84 -4.60 1.95 1.87
N LEU A 85 -4.62 3.11 1.21
CA LEU A 85 -4.59 4.41 1.89
C LEU A 85 -5.78 4.59 2.83
N ARG A 86 -6.98 4.21 2.41
CA ARG A 86 -8.17 4.29 3.27
C ARG A 86 -8.03 3.45 4.53
N ILE A 87 -7.49 2.23 4.42
CA ILE A 87 -7.21 1.37 5.59
C ILE A 87 -6.17 2.03 6.50
N LEU A 88 -5.06 2.52 5.95
CA LEU A 88 -4.02 3.19 6.74
C LEU A 88 -4.56 4.40 7.51
N TRP A 89 -5.50 5.15 6.91
CA TRP A 89 -6.16 6.27 7.56
C TRP A 89 -7.19 5.83 8.60
N SER A 90 -8.07 4.88 8.27
CA SER A 90 -9.20 4.48 9.13
C SER A 90 -8.75 3.75 10.38
N GLU A 91 -7.69 2.95 10.27
CA GLU A 91 -7.13 2.17 11.38
C GLU A 91 -6.18 2.99 12.25
N GLY A 92 -6.06 4.28 11.97
CA GLY A 92 -5.11 5.12 12.65
C GLY A 92 -3.67 4.68 12.42
N LEU A 93 -3.34 3.76 11.51
CA LEU A 93 -1.95 3.36 11.28
C LEU A 93 -1.08 4.54 10.81
N LEU A 94 -1.65 5.44 10.00
CA LEU A 94 -1.04 6.73 9.72
C LEU A 94 -1.07 7.68 10.93
N GLY A 95 -2.12 7.63 11.75
CA GLY A 95 -2.27 8.43 12.98
C GLY A 95 -1.39 7.99 14.15
N ASP A 96 -1.01 6.72 14.24
CA ASP A 96 -0.13 6.10 15.22
C ASP A 96 1.32 6.32 14.80
N VAL A 97 1.58 6.25 13.49
CA VAL A 97 2.83 6.73 12.90
C VAL A 97 2.98 8.23 13.11
N MET A 98 1.90 9.00 12.96
CA MET A 98 1.85 10.45 13.17
C MET A 98 1.29 10.86 14.55
N ALA A 99 1.44 10.02 15.58
CA ALA A 99 0.90 10.31 16.90
C ALA A 99 1.31 11.73 17.29
N LEU A 100 0.37 12.55 17.77
CA LEU A 100 0.55 14.00 17.98
C LEU A 100 1.76 14.35 18.87
N GLU A 101 2.32 13.37 19.58
CA GLU A 101 3.46 13.49 20.49
C GLU A 101 4.76 12.84 19.98
N ALA A 102 4.75 12.12 18.85
CA ALA A 102 5.94 11.50 18.30
C ALA A 102 6.86 12.54 17.64
N ALA A 103 8.16 12.49 17.95
CA ALA A 103 9.15 13.36 17.31
C ALA A 103 9.12 13.18 15.78
N PRO A 104 9.23 14.26 14.98
CA PRO A 104 9.15 14.16 13.51
C PRO A 104 10.14 13.18 12.87
N SER A 105 11.31 12.94 13.49
CA SER A 105 12.30 11.93 13.11
C SER A 105 11.77 10.50 13.24
N GLN A 106 11.04 10.20 14.32
CA GLN A 106 10.42 8.90 14.58
C GLN A 106 9.28 8.64 13.59
N VAL A 107 8.49 9.67 13.30
CA VAL A 107 7.45 9.62 12.27
C VAL A 107 8.08 9.30 10.90
N ALA A 108 9.17 9.98 10.55
CA ALA A 108 9.89 9.72 9.29
C ALA A 108 10.41 8.27 9.22
N SER A 109 11.04 7.78 10.29
CA SER A 109 11.55 6.41 10.35
C SER A 109 10.45 5.36 10.19
N ARG A 110 9.32 5.52 10.89
CA ARG A 110 8.17 4.61 10.78
C ARG A 110 7.54 4.62 9.39
N LEU A 111 7.46 5.78 8.73
CA LEU A 111 6.98 5.87 7.35
C LEU A 111 7.93 5.16 6.37
N LEU A 112 9.25 5.31 6.55
CA LEU A 112 10.23 4.59 5.74
C LEU A 112 10.21 3.08 6.02
N GLU A 113 10.01 2.66 7.26
CA GLU A 113 9.82 1.25 7.61
C GLU A 113 8.59 0.65 6.92
N LEU A 114 7.46 1.38 6.95
CA LEU A 114 6.25 0.98 6.24
C LEU A 114 6.48 0.90 4.73
N ALA A 115 7.20 1.85 4.14
CA ALA A 115 7.55 1.84 2.72
C ALA A 115 8.51 0.71 2.35
N ALA A 116 9.46 0.38 3.22
CA ALA A 116 10.39 -0.72 3.05
C ALA A 116 9.74 -2.10 3.28
N SER A 117 8.54 -2.15 3.89
CA SER A 117 7.78 -3.38 4.07
C SER A 117 7.01 -3.76 2.80
N ASP A 118 6.62 -5.03 2.67
CA ASP A 118 5.78 -5.50 1.56
C ASP A 118 4.29 -5.16 1.75
N LEU A 119 3.92 -4.38 2.76
CA LEU A 119 2.53 -4.10 3.12
C LEU A 119 1.86 -3.07 2.21
N LEU A 120 2.62 -2.14 1.65
CA LEU A 120 2.05 -1.13 0.75
C LEU A 120 1.97 -1.70 -0.67
N PRO A 121 0.83 -1.57 -1.38
CA PRO A 121 0.81 -1.73 -2.83
C PRO A 121 1.58 -0.59 -3.50
N ASP A 122 2.20 -0.89 -4.64
CA ASP A 122 2.86 0.13 -5.47
C ASP A 122 1.85 1.18 -5.98
N GLY A 123 2.37 2.33 -6.41
CA GLY A 123 1.56 3.43 -6.93
C GLY A 123 1.20 4.48 -5.87
N PRO A 124 -0.03 5.06 -5.88
CA PRO A 124 -0.38 6.22 -5.07
C PRO A 124 -0.13 6.07 -3.56
N ALA A 125 -0.36 4.88 -3.00
CA ALA A 125 -0.17 4.63 -1.58
C ALA A 125 1.30 4.77 -1.17
N TYR A 126 2.15 3.98 -1.81
CA TYR A 126 3.59 4.03 -1.64
C TYR A 126 4.15 5.43 -1.90
N PHE A 127 3.73 6.10 -2.99
CA PHE A 127 4.17 7.45 -3.33
C PHE A 127 3.84 8.49 -2.26
N ILE A 128 2.61 8.46 -1.72
CA ILE A 128 2.19 9.39 -0.66
C ILE A 128 3.03 9.18 0.60
N ILE A 129 3.26 7.93 1.01
CA ILE A 129 4.05 7.58 2.19
C ILE A 129 5.50 8.07 2.00
N MET A 130 6.14 7.74 0.88
CA MET A 130 7.51 8.15 0.58
C MET A 130 7.66 9.67 0.49
N LYS A 131 6.74 10.35 -0.20
CA LYS A 131 6.74 11.81 -0.27
C LYS A 131 6.68 12.43 1.12
N ARG A 132 5.81 11.92 1.99
CA ARG A 132 5.67 12.43 3.36
C ARG A 132 6.93 12.17 4.20
N ALA A 133 7.50 10.97 4.13
CA ALA A 133 8.74 10.63 4.80
C ALA A 133 9.88 11.59 4.40
N ARG A 134 10.07 11.81 3.09
CA ARG A 134 11.06 12.74 2.56
C ARG A 134 10.83 14.18 3.02
N THR A 135 9.58 14.65 3.04
CA THR A 135 9.25 15.99 3.57
C THR A 135 9.63 16.14 5.04
N LEU A 136 9.44 15.11 5.87
CA LEU A 136 9.83 15.16 7.29
C LEU A 136 11.35 15.20 7.45
N LEU A 137 12.09 14.41 6.67
CA LEU A 137 13.56 14.40 6.68
C LEU A 137 14.19 15.73 6.21
N GLN A 138 13.44 16.54 5.45
CA GLN A 138 13.88 17.86 5.00
C GLN A 138 13.69 18.95 6.06
N ARG A 139 13.03 18.66 7.18
CA ARG A 139 12.85 19.66 8.24
C ARG A 139 14.15 19.88 9.01
N HIS A 140 14.40 21.12 9.39
CA HIS A 140 15.63 21.51 10.08
C HIS A 140 15.80 20.83 11.46
N ASP A 141 14.71 20.64 12.20
CA ASP A 141 14.71 19.94 13.49
C ASP A 141 15.14 18.47 13.33
N VAL A 142 14.60 17.78 12.33
CA VAL A 142 14.97 16.40 12.01
C VAL A 142 16.41 16.30 11.51
N GLN A 143 16.85 17.22 10.64
CA GLN A 143 18.22 17.22 10.14
C GLN A 143 19.25 17.41 11.26
N ALA A 144 18.96 18.29 12.23
CA ALA A 144 19.82 18.47 13.39
C ALA A 144 19.90 17.20 14.25
N GLU A 145 18.77 16.53 14.48
CA GLU A 145 18.71 15.27 15.23
C GLU A 145 19.48 14.15 14.52
N VAL A 146 19.27 13.99 13.20
CA VAL A 146 19.98 13.00 12.37
C VAL A 146 21.49 13.30 12.27
N ALA A 147 21.88 14.57 12.33
CA ALA A 147 23.29 14.95 12.40
C ALA A 147 23.91 14.65 13.77
N ALA A 148 23.12 14.70 14.85
CA ALA A 148 23.57 14.43 16.22
C ALA A 148 23.57 12.93 16.59
N ASP A 149 22.79 12.10 15.90
CA ASP A 149 22.65 10.67 16.17
C ASP A 149 23.05 9.81 14.95
N ASP A 150 24.24 9.20 15.03
CA ASP A 150 24.78 8.32 13.99
C ASP A 150 23.93 7.05 13.79
N ALA A 151 23.34 6.50 14.86
CA ALA A 151 22.54 5.28 14.79
C ALA A 151 21.20 5.55 14.08
N LEU A 152 20.57 6.69 14.39
CA LEU A 152 19.38 7.15 13.68
C LEU A 152 19.68 7.39 12.20
N ARG A 153 20.81 8.05 11.89
CA ARG A 153 21.23 8.31 10.51
C ARG A 153 21.38 7.03 9.70
N HIS A 154 22.12 6.04 10.22
CA HIS A 154 22.29 4.76 9.54
C HIS A 154 20.96 4.03 9.36
N ARG A 155 20.11 4.00 10.38
CA ARG A 155 18.78 3.39 10.28
C ARG A 155 17.94 4.03 9.18
N LEU A 156 17.89 5.36 9.10
CA LEU A 156 17.12 6.07 8.08
C LEU A 156 17.69 5.85 6.68
N GLN A 157 19.02 5.82 6.54
CA GLN A 157 19.68 5.50 5.27
C GLN A 157 19.35 4.08 4.80
N ASP A 158 19.43 3.10 5.69
CA ASP A 158 19.09 1.70 5.38
C ASP A 158 17.62 1.55 4.99
N GLN A 159 16.71 2.18 5.73
CA GLN A 159 15.27 2.16 5.44
C GLN A 159 14.95 2.86 4.12
N LEU A 160 15.61 3.99 3.83
CA LEU A 160 15.46 4.70 2.57
C LEU A 160 15.96 3.87 1.39
N ALA A 161 17.15 3.27 1.51
CA ALA A 161 17.72 2.43 0.47
C ALA A 161 16.81 1.23 0.15
N ARG A 162 16.28 0.56 1.18
CA ARG A 162 15.33 -0.55 1.00
C ARG A 162 14.03 -0.11 0.35
N ALA A 163 13.49 1.04 0.76
CA ALA A 163 12.29 1.59 0.15
C ALA A 163 12.57 1.92 -1.33
N GLU A 164 13.67 2.58 -1.65
CA GLU A 164 14.01 2.98 -3.03
C GLU A 164 14.30 1.81 -3.96
N LEU A 165 14.91 0.72 -3.48
CA LEU A 165 15.07 -0.51 -4.26
C LEU A 165 13.73 -1.06 -4.78
N ARG A 166 12.63 -0.84 -4.06
CA ARG A 166 11.28 -1.21 -4.53
C ARG A 166 10.81 -0.41 -5.75
N LEU A 167 11.25 0.84 -5.90
CA LEU A 167 10.89 1.69 -7.04
C LEU A 167 11.64 1.30 -8.32
N ASP A 168 12.91 0.90 -8.18
CA ASP A 168 13.74 0.52 -9.32
C ASP A 168 13.29 -0.80 -9.95
N VAL A 169 12.76 -1.73 -9.15
CA VAL A 169 12.20 -3.01 -9.62
C VAL A 169 10.91 -2.83 -10.44
N VAL A 170 10.16 -1.74 -10.22
CA VAL A 170 8.90 -1.46 -10.94
C VAL A 170 9.13 -0.67 -12.24
N SER A 171 10.35 -0.14 -12.44
CA SER A 171 10.72 0.68 -13.60
C SER A 171 11.41 -0.10 -14.74
N LEU A 172 11.55 -1.42 -14.61
CA LEU A 172 12.13 -2.37 -15.57
C LEU A 172 11.05 -3.30 -16.14
#